data_AF-A0A838YG68-F1
#
_entry.id   AF-A0A838YG68-F1
#
_cell.length_a   1.000
_cell.length_b   1.000
_cell.length_c   1.000
_cell.angle_alpha   90.00
_cell.angle_beta   90.00
_cell.angle_gamma   90.00
#
_symmetry.space_group_name_H-M   'P 1'
#
loop_
_entity.id
_entity.type
_entity.pdbx_description
1 polymer ?
#
loop_
_entity_poly.entity_id
_entity_poly.type
_entity_poly.pdbx_seq_one_letter_code
_entity_poly.pdbx_strand_id
1 'polypeptide(L)'
;MILPIPEESYQGNLNSSIAICTLSSIDLLKKFANSELLNHISIVGRLLSENKGIDSIIKHVNKNKKITTIIVCGKEVWGHKAGHSLFQLHKNGVDKNNRIINSTSPDPYLTVSKYHIQYFQNNITLVNLINETNFETIFDKIRIS
;
A
#
# COMPACT_ATOMS: atom_id res chain seq x y z
N MET A 1 5.83 -19.25 -23.01
CA MET A 1 6.72 -18.21 -22.44
C MET A 1 5.83 -17.15 -21.82
N ILE A 2 5.55 -17.24 -20.51
CA ILE A 2 4.79 -16.21 -19.80
C ILE A 2 5.82 -15.19 -19.36
N LEU A 3 5.81 -14.02 -20.00
CA LEU A 3 6.68 -12.89 -19.66
C LEU A 3 6.54 -12.58 -18.15
N PRO A 4 7.61 -12.18 -17.43
CA PRO A 4 7.49 -11.82 -16.03
C PRO A 4 6.46 -10.69 -15.90
N ILE A 5 5.60 -10.80 -14.88
CA ILE A 5 4.67 -9.73 -14.50
C ILE A 5 5.53 -8.47 -14.31
N PRO A 6 5.27 -7.37 -15.05
CA PRO A 6 6.12 -6.19 -15.01
C PRO A 6 6.20 -5.64 -13.59
N GLU A 7 7.36 -5.08 -13.25
CA GLU A 7 7.71 -4.53 -11.95
C GLU A 7 6.54 -3.76 -11.32
N GLU A 8 5.94 -4.33 -10.26
CA GLU A 8 4.80 -3.74 -9.57
C GLU A 8 5.21 -2.67 -8.55
N SER A 9 6.52 -2.45 -8.40
CA SER A 9 7.09 -1.48 -7.46
C SER A 9 8.47 -0.99 -7.89
N TYR A 10 8.81 0.23 -7.52
CA TYR A 10 10.12 0.85 -7.68
C TYR A 10 10.67 1.26 -6.32
N GLN A 11 11.93 0.91 -6.05
CA GLN A 11 12.64 1.31 -4.84
C GLN A 11 13.16 2.74 -4.98
N GLY A 12 13.14 3.47 -3.88
CA GLY A 12 13.70 4.82 -3.79
C GLY A 12 14.78 4.92 -2.72
N ASN A 13 14.70 5.96 -1.89
CA ASN A 13 15.61 6.18 -0.78
C ASN A 13 15.32 5.26 0.41
N LEU A 14 16.19 4.29 0.65
CA LEU A 14 16.09 3.30 1.74
C LEU A 14 16.12 3.90 3.17
N ASN A 15 16.40 5.19 3.32
CA ASN A 15 16.33 5.91 4.60
C ASN A 15 15.02 6.69 4.78
N SER A 16 14.18 6.79 3.75
CA SER A 16 12.87 7.42 3.86
C SER A 16 11.91 6.55 4.68
N SER A 17 11.03 7.21 5.42
CA SER A 17 9.96 6.59 6.19
C SER A 17 8.63 6.50 5.43
N ILE A 18 8.58 7.02 4.20
CA ILE A 18 7.36 7.13 3.39
C ILE A 18 7.35 6.08 2.30
N ALA A 19 6.27 5.31 2.20
CA ALA A 19 5.97 4.46 1.06
C ALA A 19 4.70 4.95 0.33
N ILE A 20 4.60 4.68 -0.96
CA ILE A 20 3.43 5.03 -1.78
C ILE A 20 2.80 3.76 -2.35
N CYS A 21 1.48 3.66 -2.22
CA CYS A 21 0.64 2.66 -2.85
C CYS A 21 -0.26 3.34 -3.89
N THR A 22 -0.10 3.03 -5.18
CA THR A 22 -0.88 3.65 -6.27
C THR A 22 -2.10 2.84 -6.72
N LEU A 23 -2.47 1.81 -5.95
CA LEU A 23 -3.61 0.92 -6.22
C LEU A 23 -3.59 0.39 -7.67
N SER A 24 -4.64 0.59 -8.45
CA SER A 24 -4.71 0.14 -9.86
C SER A 24 -4.01 1.09 -10.85
N SER A 25 -3.53 2.26 -10.40
CA SER A 25 -3.04 3.33 -11.28
C SER A 25 -1.59 3.12 -11.71
N ILE A 26 -1.41 2.46 -12.86
CA ILE A 26 -0.08 2.20 -13.45
C ILE A 26 0.61 3.48 -13.93
N ASP A 27 -0.12 4.44 -14.50
CA ASP A 27 0.46 5.69 -14.97
C ASP A 27 1.00 6.53 -13.82
N LEU A 28 0.31 6.50 -12.68
CA LEU A 28 0.76 7.17 -11.46
C LEU A 28 2.02 6.49 -10.88
N LEU A 29 2.08 5.16 -10.88
CA LEU A 29 3.31 4.42 -10.52
C LEU A 29 4.49 4.88 -11.38
N LYS A 30 4.30 4.92 -12.70
CA LYS A 30 5.34 5.33 -13.65
C LYS A 30 5.75 6.79 -13.44
N LYS A 31 4.82 7.69 -13.14
CA LYS A 31 5.14 9.09 -12.83
C LYS A 31 6.03 9.20 -11.59
N PHE A 32 5.69 8.52 -10.49
CA PHE A 32 6.55 8.52 -9.30
C PHE A 32 7.94 7.94 -9.60
N ALA A 33 8.00 6.81 -10.31
CA ALA A 33 9.25 6.13 -10.66
C ALA A 33 10.20 6.99 -11.52
N ASN A 34 9.65 7.89 -12.34
CA ASN A 34 10.44 8.78 -13.21
C ASN A 34 10.58 10.21 -12.65
N SER A 35 10.21 10.44 -11.39
CA SER A 35 10.25 11.76 -10.75
C SER A 35 11.32 11.84 -9.66
N GLU A 36 11.77 13.06 -9.33
CA GLU A 36 12.69 13.29 -8.22
C GLU A 36 12.13 12.90 -6.84
N LEU A 37 10.80 12.72 -6.72
CA LEU A 37 10.18 12.20 -5.50
C LEU A 37 10.66 10.80 -5.16
N LEU A 38 11.13 10.00 -6.12
CA LEU A 38 11.64 8.67 -5.82
C LEU A 38 12.78 8.72 -4.80
N ASN A 39 13.56 9.81 -4.76
CA ASN A 39 14.63 10.04 -3.79
C ASN A 39 14.12 10.44 -2.39
N HIS A 40 12.82 10.70 -2.24
CA HIS A 40 12.18 11.12 -0.99
C HIS A 40 11.28 10.03 -0.38
N ILE A 41 11.02 8.95 -1.11
CA ILE A 41 10.20 7.82 -0.66
C ILE A 41 11.02 6.53 -0.65
N SER A 42 10.69 5.59 0.23
CA SER A 42 11.37 4.29 0.31
C SER A 42 11.01 3.40 -0.86
N ILE A 43 9.73 3.39 -1.24
CA ILE A 43 9.19 2.52 -2.27
C ILE A 43 7.87 3.10 -2.78
N VAL A 44 7.60 2.93 -4.08
CA VAL A 44 6.27 3.12 -4.66
C VAL A 44 5.85 1.82 -5.33
N GLY A 45 4.60 1.40 -5.15
CA GLY A 45 4.07 0.20 -5.79
C GLY A 45 2.56 0.18 -5.93
N ARG A 46 2.05 -0.80 -6.69
CA ARG A 46 0.61 -1.04 -6.82
C ARG A 46 0.11 -2.01 -5.77
N LEU A 47 -1.20 -1.94 -5.51
CA LEU A 47 -1.92 -2.92 -4.71
C LEU A 47 -3.17 -3.32 -5.48
N LEU A 48 -3.19 -4.56 -5.97
CA LEU A 48 -4.26 -5.08 -6.84
C LEU A 48 -5.18 -6.09 -6.15
N SER A 49 -4.71 -6.78 -5.11
CA SER A 49 -5.52 -7.78 -4.39
C SER A 49 -5.68 -7.43 -2.93
N GLU A 50 -6.86 -7.73 -2.40
CA GLU A 50 -7.28 -7.55 -1.01
C GLU A 50 -6.65 -8.55 -0.03
N ASN A 51 -5.83 -9.47 -0.52
CA ASN A 51 -5.23 -10.56 0.24
C ASN A 51 -3.70 -10.60 0.07
N LYS A 52 -3.17 -11.27 -0.96
CA LYS A 52 -1.73 -11.47 -1.18
C LYS A 52 -0.97 -10.14 -1.34
N GLY A 53 -1.59 -9.14 -1.95
CA GLY A 53 -1.03 -7.79 -2.05
C GLY A 53 -0.88 -7.13 -0.67
N ILE A 54 -1.93 -7.21 0.14
CA ILE A 54 -1.92 -6.72 1.53
C ILE A 54 -0.91 -7.49 2.39
N ASP A 55 -0.85 -8.83 2.27
CA ASP A 55 0.17 -9.66 2.93
C ASP A 55 1.59 -9.18 2.57
N SER A 56 1.82 -8.81 1.30
CA SER A 56 3.11 -8.32 0.83
C SER A 56 3.47 -6.98 1.44
N ILE A 57 2.51 -6.04 1.53
CA ILE A 57 2.71 -4.75 2.23
C ILE A 57 3.07 -4.98 3.70
N ILE A 58 2.30 -5.81 4.42
CA ILE A 58 2.52 -6.07 5.84
C ILE A 58 3.89 -6.72 6.07
N LYS A 59 4.26 -7.73 5.26
CA LYS A 59 5.58 -8.38 5.33
C LYS A 59 6.70 -7.37 5.07
N HIS A 60 6.53 -6.49 4.09
CA HIS A 60 7.53 -5.50 3.72
C HIS A 60 7.81 -4.54 4.87
N VAL A 61 6.79 -3.90 5.44
CA VAL A 61 6.98 -2.95 6.57
C VAL A 61 7.40 -3.66 7.86
N ASN A 62 7.05 -4.93 8.03
CA ASN A 62 7.57 -5.71 9.16
C ASN A 62 9.08 -6.01 9.02
N LYS A 63 9.62 -6.07 7.80
CA LYS A 63 11.05 -6.22 7.52
C LYS A 63 11.79 -4.88 7.51
N ASN A 64 11.16 -3.83 6.97
CA ASN A 64 11.70 -2.48 6.90
C ASN A 64 11.00 -1.55 7.89
N LYS A 65 11.46 -1.57 9.15
CA LYS A 65 10.87 -0.77 10.25
C LYS A 65 11.07 0.74 10.12
N LYS A 66 11.82 1.22 9.12
CA LYS A 66 11.96 2.66 8.85
C LYS A 66 10.69 3.24 8.24
N ILE A 67 9.92 2.43 7.50
CA ILE A 67 8.65 2.86 6.92
C ILE A 67 7.64 3.01 8.06
N THR A 68 7.15 4.22 8.25
CA THR A 68 6.12 4.55 9.26
C THR A 68 4.88 5.17 8.63
N THR A 69 4.94 5.56 7.34
CA THR A 69 3.82 6.15 6.61
C THR A 69 3.63 5.46 5.27
N ILE A 70 2.38 5.11 4.94
CA ILE A 70 2.00 4.67 3.60
C ILE A 70 0.91 5.59 3.09
N ILE A 71 1.19 6.24 1.96
CA ILE A 71 0.21 7.06 1.24
C ILE A 71 -0.48 6.15 0.22
N VAL A 72 -1.80 5.99 0.37
CA VAL A 72 -2.61 5.16 -0.52
C VAL A 72 -3.37 6.08 -1.45
N CYS A 73 -3.00 6.07 -2.72
CA CYS A 73 -3.53 6.94 -3.76
C CYS A 73 -3.86 6.16 -5.05
N GLY A 74 -4.39 6.85 -6.04
CA GLY A 74 -4.81 6.25 -7.30
C GLY A 74 -6.20 5.64 -7.25
N LYS A 75 -6.67 5.19 -8.41
CA LYS A 75 -7.99 4.55 -8.58
C LYS A 75 -8.08 3.25 -7.77
N GLU A 76 -9.18 3.10 -7.03
CA GLU A 76 -9.53 1.85 -6.36
C GLU A 76 -9.59 0.67 -7.36
N VAL A 77 -9.26 -0.52 -6.88
CA VAL A 77 -9.31 -1.74 -7.69
C VAL A 77 -10.75 -2.22 -7.78
N TRP A 78 -11.32 -2.18 -8.98
CA TRP A 78 -12.67 -2.68 -9.21
C TRP A 78 -12.77 -4.18 -8.90
N GLY A 79 -13.87 -4.60 -8.26
CA GLY A 79 -14.07 -5.96 -7.77
C GLY A 79 -13.33 -6.26 -6.47
N HIS A 80 -12.00 -6.13 -6.47
CA HIS A 80 -11.14 -6.47 -5.32
C HIS A 80 -11.24 -5.47 -4.17
N LYS A 81 -11.43 -4.18 -4.45
CA LYS A 81 -11.46 -3.09 -3.44
C LYS A 81 -10.27 -3.19 -2.46
N ALA A 82 -9.07 -3.31 -3.01
CA ALA A 82 -7.88 -3.60 -2.23
C ALA A 82 -7.50 -2.44 -1.29
N GLY A 83 -7.70 -1.18 -1.71
CA GLY A 83 -7.53 -0.01 -0.86
C GLY A 83 -8.47 -0.04 0.34
N HIS A 84 -9.78 -0.23 0.10
CA HIS A 84 -10.78 -0.42 1.15
C HIS A 84 -10.36 -1.49 2.16
N SER A 85 -9.96 -2.68 1.68
CA SER A 85 -9.50 -3.76 2.56
C SER A 85 -8.28 -3.39 3.40
N LEU A 86 -7.31 -2.67 2.84
CA LEU A 86 -6.12 -2.21 3.56
C LEU A 86 -6.50 -1.26 4.71
N PHE A 87 -7.41 -0.32 4.48
CA PHE A 87 -7.90 0.59 5.53
C PHE A 87 -8.73 -0.14 6.59
N GLN A 88 -9.56 -1.10 6.19
CA GLN A 88 -10.34 -1.89 7.15
C GLN A 88 -9.45 -2.80 8.01
N LEU A 89 -8.38 -3.35 7.44
CA LEU A 89 -7.36 -4.07 8.20
C LEU A 89 -6.68 -3.15 9.20
N HIS A 90 -6.23 -1.97 8.77
CA HIS A 90 -5.53 -1.03 9.64
C HIS A 90 -6.40 -0.63 10.83
N LYS A 91 -7.68 -0.33 10.58
CA LYS A 91 -8.64 0.09 11.61
C LYS A 91 -9.12 -1.05 12.51
N ASN A 92 -9.45 -2.20 11.94
CA ASN A 92 -10.23 -3.23 12.64
C ASN A 92 -9.48 -4.54 12.86
N GLY A 93 -8.34 -4.75 12.19
CA GLY A 93 -7.62 -6.02 12.22
C GLY A 93 -8.35 -7.14 11.49
N VAL A 94 -8.15 -8.37 11.97
CA VAL A 94 -8.76 -9.59 11.41
C VAL A 94 -9.53 -10.39 12.47
N ASP A 95 -10.49 -11.19 12.03
CA ASP A 95 -11.26 -12.08 12.90
C ASP A 95 -10.50 -13.38 13.25
N LYS A 96 -11.20 -14.34 13.88
CA LYS A 96 -10.62 -15.64 14.25
C LYS A 96 -10.18 -16.50 13.06
N ASN A 97 -10.71 -16.24 11.86
CA ASN A 97 -10.42 -16.95 10.62
C ASN A 97 -9.46 -16.15 9.72
N ASN A 98 -8.80 -15.11 10.25
CA ASN A 98 -7.95 -14.18 9.50
C ASN A 98 -8.66 -13.42 8.38
N ARG A 99 -9.99 -13.26 8.46
CA ARG A 99 -10.74 -12.37 7.56
C ARG A 99 -10.61 -10.93 8.03
N ILE A 100 -10.35 -9.99 7.12
CA ILE A 100 -10.32 -8.56 7.43
C ILE A 100 -11.71 -8.10 7.89
N ILE A 101 -11.79 -7.59 9.11
CA ILE A 101 -13.05 -7.16 9.72
C ILE A 101 -13.59 -5.94 8.96
N ASN A 102 -14.89 -5.99 8.61
CA ASN A 102 -15.62 -4.97 7.84
C ASN A 102 -15.12 -4.74 6.40
N SER A 103 -14.29 -5.63 5.85
CA SER A 103 -14.02 -5.60 4.41
C SER A 103 -15.23 -6.06 3.60
N THR A 104 -15.53 -5.33 2.52
CA THR A 104 -16.59 -5.66 1.54
C THR A 104 -16.02 -6.31 0.27
N SER A 105 -14.74 -6.66 0.28
CA SER A 105 -14.08 -7.39 -0.80
C SER A 105 -14.53 -8.85 -0.82
N PRO A 106 -14.43 -9.52 -1.99
CA PRO A 106 -14.87 -10.91 -2.12
C PRO A 106 -14.02 -11.89 -1.29
N ASP A 107 -12.69 -11.75 -1.29
CA ASP A 107 -11.77 -12.71 -0.65
C ASP A 107 -10.71 -12.08 0.31
N PRO A 108 -11.12 -11.31 1.34
CA PRO A 108 -10.21 -10.56 2.22
C PRO A 108 -9.64 -11.42 3.36
N TYR A 109 -8.98 -12.54 3.04
CA TYR A 109 -8.32 -13.40 4.01
C TYR A 109 -6.81 -13.25 3.94
N LEU A 110 -6.17 -13.09 5.09
CA LEU A 110 -4.72 -12.88 5.19
C LEU A 110 -3.99 -14.12 5.67
N THR A 111 -2.74 -14.28 5.23
CA THR A 111 -1.86 -15.39 5.66
C THR A 111 -0.78 -14.94 6.64
N VAL A 112 -0.57 -13.63 6.81
CA VAL A 112 0.37 -13.09 7.81
C VAL A 112 -0.10 -13.36 9.24
N SER A 113 0.86 -13.46 10.16
CA SER A 113 0.56 -13.64 11.58
C SER A 113 -0.13 -12.43 12.19
N LYS A 114 -0.94 -12.65 13.22
CA LYS A 114 -1.58 -11.58 14.00
C LYS A 114 -0.57 -10.60 14.60
N TYR A 115 0.61 -11.07 14.97
CA TYR A 115 1.71 -10.21 15.43
C TYR A 115 2.15 -9.20 14.36
N HIS A 116 2.32 -9.64 13.11
CA HIS A 116 2.67 -8.74 12.01
C HIS A 116 1.56 -7.75 11.70
N ILE A 117 0.29 -8.17 11.80
CA ILE A 117 -0.87 -7.28 11.66
C ILE A 117 -0.87 -6.24 12.78
N GLN A 118 -0.69 -6.64 14.03
CA GLN A 118 -0.66 -5.72 15.16
C GLN A 118 0.49 -4.71 15.06
N TYR A 119 1.68 -5.16 14.60
CA TYR A 119 2.78 -4.25 14.30
C TYR A 119 2.35 -3.22 13.24
N PHE A 120 1.74 -3.68 12.14
CA PHE A 120 1.25 -2.80 11.08
C PHE A 120 0.26 -1.76 11.61
N GLN A 121 -0.75 -2.16 12.39
CA GLN A 121 -1.76 -1.24 12.94
C GLN A 121 -1.15 -0.18 13.86
N ASN A 122 -0.17 -0.57 14.69
CA ASN A 122 0.39 0.32 15.71
C ASN A 122 1.50 1.24 15.21
N ASN A 123 2.21 0.86 14.13
CA ASN A 123 3.44 1.56 13.71
C ASN A 123 3.32 2.24 12.35
N ILE A 124 2.30 1.91 11.57
CA ILE A 124 2.09 2.49 10.23
C ILE A 124 0.94 3.47 10.27
N THR A 125 1.18 4.68 9.77
CA THR A 125 0.15 5.66 9.46
C THR A 125 -0.30 5.47 8.02
N LEU A 126 -1.60 5.24 7.80
CA LEU A 126 -2.19 5.23 6.47
C LEU A 126 -2.77 6.59 6.12
N VAL A 127 -2.29 7.20 5.03
CA VAL A 127 -2.86 8.43 4.48
C VAL A 127 -3.80 8.07 3.34
N ASN A 128 -5.07 8.40 3.49
CA ASN A 128 -6.12 8.08 2.51
C ASN A 128 -6.20 9.17 1.43
N LEU A 129 -5.76 8.84 0.23
CA LEU A 129 -5.95 9.60 -1.00
C LEU A 129 -6.55 8.70 -2.09
N ILE A 130 -7.36 7.70 -1.72
CA ILE A 130 -7.99 6.79 -2.67
C ILE A 130 -8.83 7.60 -3.67
N ASN A 131 -8.72 7.25 -4.95
CA ASN A 131 -9.29 7.94 -6.12
C ASN A 131 -8.67 9.31 -6.47
N GLU A 132 -7.73 9.82 -5.68
CA GLU A 132 -6.87 10.93 -6.12
C GLU A 132 -5.84 10.41 -7.12
N THR A 133 -5.75 11.03 -8.29
CA THR A 133 -4.83 10.64 -9.36
C THR A 133 -3.98 11.81 -9.86
N ASN A 134 -4.21 13.01 -9.34
CA ASN A 134 -3.42 14.19 -9.60
C ASN A 134 -2.07 14.09 -8.86
N PHE A 135 -1.00 14.00 -9.64
CA PHE A 135 0.36 13.85 -9.11
C PHE A 135 0.77 15.03 -8.23
N GLU A 136 0.48 16.27 -8.60
CA GLU A 136 0.86 17.47 -7.85
C GLU A 136 0.16 17.52 -6.49
N THR A 137 -1.14 17.17 -6.46
CA THR A 137 -1.90 17.10 -5.19
C THR A 137 -1.30 16.07 -4.22
N ILE A 138 -0.88 14.91 -4.74
CA ILE A 138 -0.24 13.86 -3.93
C ILE A 138 1.17 14.28 -3.51
N PHE A 139 1.92 14.92 -4.43
CA PHE A 139 3.26 15.46 -4.20
C PHE A 139 3.27 16.44 -3.03
N ASP A 140 2.35 17.40 -3.02
CA ASP A 140 2.25 18.40 -1.94
C ASP A 140 1.95 17.73 -0.60
N LYS A 141 1.15 16.66 -0.60
CA LYS A 141 0.86 15.90 0.63
C LYS A 141 2.11 15.20 1.18
N ILE A 142 2.98 14.67 0.30
CA ILE A 142 4.24 14.03 0.69
C ILE A 142 5.17 15.04 1.37
N ARG A 143 5.25 16.27 0.88
CA ARG A 143 6.15 17.30 1.45
C ARG A 143 5.76 17.80 2.85
N ILE A 144 4.49 17.62 3.23
CA ILE A 144 3.94 18.08 4.51
C ILE A 144 3.96 16.95 5.56
N SER A 145 4.22 15.71 5.13
CA SER A 145 4.25 14.51 5.97
C SER A 145 5.63 14.25 6.53
#